data_AF-A0A9D6ZA87-F1
#
_entry.id   AF-A0A9D6ZA87-F1
#
_cell.length_a   1.000
_cell.length_b   1.000
_cell.length_c   1.000
_cell.angle_alpha   90.00
_cell.angle_beta   90.00
_cell.angle_gamma   90.00
#
_symmetry.space_group_name_H-M   'P 1'
#
loop_
_entity.id
_entity.type
_entity.pdbx_description
1 polymer ?
#
loop_
_entity_poly.entity_id
_entity_poly.type
_entity_poly.pdbx_seq_one_letter_code
_entity_poly.pdbx_strand_id
1 'polypeptide(L)'
;MNQTIENIDKFHQTRKGKIVFGLIELALSYGVISRAIHTGSIWQYAVFAVLFVGGLNNLVKVFIRKNEKSSAKTKPKTSKS
;
A
#
# COMPACT_ATOMS: atom_id res chain seq x y z
N MET A 1 20.17 13.53 -11.49
CA MET A 1 19.02 12.71 -11.02
C MET A 1 18.89 12.98 -9.52
N ASN A 2 17.77 13.56 -9.08
CA ASN A 2 17.67 14.17 -7.75
C ASN A 2 17.68 13.11 -6.64
N GLN A 3 18.72 13.10 -5.79
CA GLN A 3 18.89 12.16 -4.67
C GLN A 3 17.63 11.99 -3.80
N THR A 4 16.80 13.04 -3.69
CA THR A 4 15.54 13.03 -2.94
C THR A 4 14.52 12.02 -3.48
N ILE A 5 14.41 11.88 -4.81
CA ILE A 5 13.41 10.99 -5.45
C ILE A 5 13.78 9.52 -5.18
N GLU A 6 15.05 9.17 -5.29
CA GLU A 6 15.53 7.81 -5.03
C GLU A 6 15.32 7.38 -3.58
N ASN A 7 15.49 8.31 -2.64
CA ASN A 7 15.28 8.04 -1.22
C ASN A 7 13.80 7.81 -0.89
N ILE A 8 12.89 8.55 -1.55
CA ILE A 8 11.45 8.37 -1.41
C ILE A 8 11.02 7.03 -2.02
N ASP A 9 11.54 6.67 -3.20
CA ASP A 9 11.23 5.38 -3.82
C ASP A 9 11.70 4.20 -2.97
N LYS A 10 12.93 4.27 -2.46
CA LYS A 10 13.46 3.29 -1.49
C LYS A 10 12.58 3.20 -0.24
N PHE A 11 12.12 4.34 0.27
CA PHE A 11 11.22 4.35 1.42
C PHE A 11 9.86 3.72 1.10
N HIS A 12 9.25 4.06 -0.05
CA HIS A 12 7.98 3.51 -0.50
C HIS A 12 8.02 1.98 -0.68
N GLN A 13 9.17 1.43 -1.09
CA GLN A 13 9.39 -0.01 -1.18
C GLN A 13 9.40 -0.71 0.20
N THR A 14 9.69 0.02 1.29
CA THR A 14 9.71 -0.54 2.65
C THR A 14 8.31 -0.83 3.18
N ARG A 15 8.22 -1.70 4.20
CA ARG A 15 6.94 -2.03 4.83
C ARG A 15 6.25 -0.81 5.43
N LYS A 16 7.00 0.05 6.13
CA LYS A 16 6.46 1.29 6.72
C LYS A 16 6.03 2.25 5.62
N GLY A 17 6.82 2.38 4.55
CA GLY A 17 6.46 3.18 3.38
C GLY A 17 5.15 2.73 2.74
N LYS A 18 4.97 1.43 2.48
CA LYS A 18 3.72 0.88 1.92
C LYS A 18 2.50 1.16 2.79
N ILE A 19 2.64 1.12 4.12
CA ILE A 19 1.55 1.48 5.04
C ILE A 19 1.24 2.97 4.93
N VAL A 20 2.27 3.83 5.01
CA VAL A 20 2.10 5.28 4.98
C VAL A 20 1.50 5.71 3.63
N PHE A 21 2.04 5.24 2.51
CA PHE A 21 1.52 5.53 1.18
C PHE A 21 0.12 4.95 0.98
N GLY A 22 -0.16 3.72 1.45
CA GLY A 22 -1.50 3.15 1.38
C GLY A 22 -2.53 3.97 2.16
N LEU A 23 -2.17 4.50 3.33
CA LEU A 23 -3.04 5.40 4.11
C LEU A 23 -3.22 6.76 3.43
N ILE A 24 -2.17 7.32 2.84
CA ILE A 24 -2.24 8.59 2.10
C ILE A 24 -3.12 8.43 0.86
N GLU A 25 -2.94 7.36 0.08
CA GLU A 25 -3.78 7.04 -1.08
C GLU A 25 -5.24 6.86 -0.67
N LEU A 26 -5.52 6.19 0.45
CA LEU A 26 -6.88 6.07 0.99
C LEU A 26 -7.47 7.43 1.39
N ALA A 27 -6.71 8.27 2.09
CA ALA A 27 -7.16 9.60 2.49
C ALA A 27 -7.46 10.48 1.27
N LEU A 28 -6.60 10.43 0.25
CA LEU A 28 -6.84 11.11 -1.03
C LEU A 28 -8.05 10.55 -1.75
N SER A 29 -8.23 9.22 -1.76
CA SER A 29 -9.40 8.57 -2.35
C SER A 29 -10.69 9.07 -1.70
N TYR A 30 -10.71 9.26 -0.37
CA TYR A 30 -11.86 9.83 0.35
C TYR A 30 -12.16 11.27 -0.09
N GLY A 31 -11.13 12.10 -0.22
CA GLY A 31 -11.29 13.47 -0.73
C GLY A 31 -11.85 13.49 -2.16
N VAL A 32 -11.33 12.61 -3.02
CA VAL A 32 -11.76 12.53 -4.43
C VAL A 32 -13.18 12.02 -4.54
N ILE A 33 -13.57 10.95 -3.82
CA ILE A 33 -14.95 10.43 -3.89
C ILE A 33 -15.96 11.41 -3.31
N SER A 34 -15.61 12.12 -2.23
CA SER A 34 -16.45 13.19 -1.68
C SER A 34 -16.73 14.25 -2.74
N ARG A 35 -15.70 14.69 -3.47
CA ARG A 35 -15.86 15.65 -4.57
C ARG A 35 -16.62 15.06 -5.76
N ALA A 36 -16.39 13.79 -6.07
CA ALA A 36 -17.05 13.10 -7.18
C ALA A 36 -18.56 13.00 -6.97
N ILE A 37 -18.99 12.72 -5.74
CA ILE A 37 -20.40 12.68 -5.33
C ILE A 37 -21.04 14.06 -5.47
N HIS A 38 -20.36 15.12 -5.00
CA HIS A 38 -20.88 16.49 -5.11
C HIS A 38 -20.95 17.00 -6.56
N THR A 39 -20.04 16.59 -7.43
CA THR A 39 -19.95 17.09 -8.81
C THR A 39 -20.59 16.18 -9.85
N GLY A 40 -20.93 14.93 -9.50
CA GLY A 40 -21.40 13.91 -10.44
C GLY A 40 -20.35 13.51 -11.50
N SER A 41 -19.07 13.82 -11.29
CA SER A 41 -18.04 13.67 -12.31
C SER A 41 -17.56 12.23 -12.45
N ILE A 42 -17.88 11.58 -13.58
CA ILE A 42 -17.45 10.22 -13.91
C ILE A 42 -15.91 10.07 -13.88
N TRP A 43 -15.19 11.12 -14.27
CA TRP A 43 -13.73 11.13 -14.25
C TRP A 43 -13.19 11.02 -12.82
N GLN A 44 -13.81 11.72 -11.86
CA GLN A 44 -13.40 11.66 -10.47
C GLN A 44 -13.70 10.29 -9.84
N TYR A 45 -14.77 9.60 -10.27
CA TYR A 45 -15.00 8.21 -9.88
C TYR A 45 -13.89 7.27 -10.40
N ALA A 46 -13.40 7.48 -11.62
CA ALA A 46 -12.28 6.71 -12.16
C ALA A 46 -10.99 6.96 -11.36
N VAL A 47 -10.68 8.23 -11.05
CA VAL A 47 -9.51 8.59 -10.23
C VAL A 47 -9.63 7.98 -8.82
N PHE A 48 -10.82 8.03 -8.22
CA PHE A 48 -11.10 7.37 -6.95
C PHE A 48 -10.80 5.87 -7.03
N ALA A 49 -11.31 5.17 -8.06
CA ALA A 49 -11.10 3.74 -8.21
C ALA A 49 -9.62 3.37 -8.29
N VAL A 50 -8.82 4.14 -9.04
CA VAL A 50 -7.37 3.93 -9.15
C VAL A 50 -6.67 4.13 -7.80
N LEU A 51 -6.95 5.23 -7.10
CA LEU A 51 -6.36 5.51 -5.79
C LEU A 51 -6.77 4.48 -4.74
N PHE A 52 -8.04 4.10 -4.73
CA PHE A 52 -8.60 3.14 -3.79
C PHE A 52 -8.00 1.75 -3.98
N VAL A 53 -7.93 1.24 -5.22
CA VAL A 53 -7.32 -0.05 -5.53
C VAL A 53 -5.81 -0.01 -5.28
N GLY A 54 -5.13 1.09 -5.61
CA GLY A 54 -3.71 1.30 -5.31
C GLY A 54 -3.41 1.20 -3.80
N GLY A 55 -4.14 1.97 -3.00
CA GLY A 55 -4.01 1.98 -1.54
C GLY A 55 -4.32 0.62 -0.91
N LEU A 56 -5.39 -0.05 -1.35
CA LEU A 56 -5.72 -1.40 -0.93
C LEU A 56 -4.62 -2.40 -1.29
N ASN A 57 -4.08 -2.36 -2.51
CA ASN A 57 -3.01 -3.26 -2.94
C ASN A 57 -1.74 -3.08 -2.09
N ASN A 58 -1.40 -1.83 -1.76
CA ASN A 58 -0.29 -1.51 -0.87
C ASN A 58 -0.50 -2.08 0.55
N LEU A 59 -1.72 -1.95 1.10
CA LEU A 59 -2.09 -2.53 2.39
C LEU A 59 -2.09 -4.07 2.35
N VAL A 60 -2.69 -4.69 1.33
CA VAL A 60 -2.76 -6.15 1.17
C VAL A 60 -1.36 -6.76 1.09
N LYS A 61 -0.43 -6.16 0.33
CA LYS A 61 0.98 -6.59 0.27
C LYS A 61 1.67 -6.56 1.64
N VAL A 62 1.29 -5.64 2.53
CA VAL A 62 1.81 -5.58 3.90
C VAL A 62 1.24 -6.69 4.78
N PHE A 63 -0.03 -7.03 4.61
CA PHE A 63 -0.72 -8.08 5.36
C PHE A 63 -0.30 -9.49 4.93
N ILE A 64 -0.29 -9.80 3.62
CA ILE A 64 0.10 -11.13 3.11
C ILE A 64 1.54 -11.46 3.51
N ARG A 65 2.47 -10.49 3.39
CA ARG A 65 3.87 -10.69 3.76
C ARG A 65 4.09 -10.89 5.27
N LYS A 66 3.10 -10.57 6.12
CA LYS A 66 3.11 -10.87 7.56
C LYS A 66 2.91 -12.36 7.82
N ASN A 67 2.05 -13.02 7.03
CA ASN A 67 1.71 -14.44 7.21
C ASN A 67 2.88 -15.36 6.83
N GLU A 68 3.67 -14.99 5.83
CA GLU A 68 4.82 -15.79 5.39
C GLU A 68 5.94 -15.86 6.44
N LYS A 69 6.20 -14.76 7.17
CA LYS A 69 7.18 -14.76 8.28
C LYS A 69 6.70 -15.50 9.52
N SER A 70 5.39 -15.68 9.68
CA SER A 70 4.82 -16.48 10.76
C SER A 70 5.02 -17.98 10.48
N SER A 71 4.86 -18.41 9.23
CA SER A 71 5.06 -19.81 8.83
C SER A 71 6.53 -20.24 8.79
N ALA A 72 7.47 -19.31 8.59
CA ALA A 72 8.90 -19.62 8.60
C ALA A 72 9.50 -19.84 10.01
N LYS A 73 8.80 -19.44 11.08
CA LYS A 73 9.23 -19.71 12.47
C LYS A 73 8.82 -21.08 13.00
N THR A 74 8.06 -21.86 12.23
CA THR A 74 7.54 -23.18 12.62
C THR A 74 8.18 -24.31 11.80
N LYS A 75 9.48 -24.19 11.46
CA LYS A 75 10.28 -25.37 11.11
C LYS A 75 11.19 -25.69 12.29
N PRO A 76 11.02 -26.85 12.97
CA PRO A 76 11.93 -27.24 14.02
C PRO A 76 13.32 -27.44 13.43
N LYS A 77 14.35 -26.99 14.14
CA LYS A 77 15.73 -27.43 13.93
C LYS A 77 15.77 -28.94 14.16
N THR A 78 15.53 -29.75 13.14
CA THR A 78 15.98 -31.14 13.17
C THR A 78 17.48 -31.12 12.94
N SER A 79 18.16 -31.17 14.08
CA SER A 79 19.52 -31.60 14.30
C SER A 79 20.02 -32.51 13.19
N LYS A 80 21.15 -32.13 12.60
CA LYS A 80 22.08 -33.09 12.04
C LYS A 80 22.43 -34.09 13.15
N SER A 81 22.33 -35.38 12.86
CA SER A 81 23.07 -36.44 13.53
C SER A 81 23.59 -37.37 12.47
#